data_AF-A0A7K9YDA3-F1
#
_entry.id   AF-A0A7K9YDA3-F1
#
_cell.length_a   1.000
_cell.length_b   1.000
_cell.length_c   1.000
_cell.angle_alpha   90.00
_cell.angle_beta   90.00
_cell.angle_gamma   90.00
#
_symmetry.space_group_name_H-M   'P 1'
#
loop_
_entity.id
_entity.type
_entity.pdbx_description
1 polymer ?
#
loop_
_entity_poly.entity_id
_entity_poly.type
_entity_poly.pdbx_seq_one_letter_code
_entity_poly.pdbx_strand_id
1 'polypeptide(L)'
;MHPVLLVSLWLLAASPTSSISQKPTGSPATPRLQYLLEPLHTAVHTQRGATATLPCVLRALPRNYRVKWSKVEPANYGENVIIITNGLYHKNYGPLSPRVRLRHSHRYDASLTITDVTLEDEGRYRCQLVNGLEDESVSLTLHLEGVVFPYQPSNGRYRFNYHDAKRACEQQDARLATYQQLYKAWMEGLDWCNAGWVLDGTVHYPIINSREPCGGRLLLPGIRSYGPKDKQRDRFDAFCFTSALQGTSSIPQLCVVTLGLLVKSSPSIISHPGEVYFIRGHLSFKEAGQACRNHGAAIAKVGQLYSAWKFLGLDRCDGGWLADGSVRYPITTPRQHCGGLPEPGVRSFGFPSKELRTYGTYCFVGT
;
A
#
# COMPACT_ATOMS: atom_id res chain seq x y z
N MET A 1 48.67 35.22 64.10
CA MET A 1 47.84 34.35 64.95
C MET A 1 47.70 33.00 64.27
N HIS A 2 48.26 31.99 64.93
CA HIS A 2 48.46 30.60 64.51
C HIS A 2 47.16 29.76 64.59
N PRO A 3 47.18 28.43 64.36
CA PRO A 3 47.34 27.75 63.07
C PRO A 3 46.25 26.66 62.88
N VAL A 4 46.26 26.03 61.71
CA VAL A 4 45.49 24.82 61.36
C VAL A 4 46.26 23.57 61.84
N LEU A 5 45.51 22.46 61.99
CA LEU A 5 45.87 21.03 62.16
C LEU A 5 45.50 20.52 63.57
N LEU A 6 44.91 19.35 63.81
CA LEU A 6 44.88 18.05 63.11
C LEU A 6 43.90 17.13 63.93
N VAL A 7 43.05 16.28 63.33
CA VAL A 7 43.10 14.79 63.38
C VAL A 7 41.72 14.22 63.78
N SER A 8 41.18 13.27 63.00
CA SER A 8 41.07 11.87 63.45
C SER A 8 40.33 10.98 62.44
N LEU A 9 40.97 9.85 62.22
CA LEU A 9 40.63 8.69 61.40
C LEU A 9 39.50 7.89 62.07
N TRP A 10 38.53 7.39 61.29
CA TRP A 10 37.65 6.30 61.73
C TRP A 10 37.57 5.21 60.65
N LEU A 11 37.80 3.98 61.09
CA LEU A 11 37.77 2.74 60.32
C LEU A 11 36.34 2.35 59.95
N LEU A 12 36.12 1.80 58.74
CA LEU A 12 34.99 0.92 58.46
C LEU A 12 35.42 -0.27 57.59
N ALA A 13 35.06 -1.46 58.09
CA ALA A 13 35.34 -2.76 57.53
C ALA A 13 34.56 -3.01 56.22
N ALA A 14 35.21 -3.63 55.24
CA ALA A 14 34.57 -4.11 54.02
C ALA A 14 33.93 -5.49 54.25
N SER A 15 32.62 -5.59 54.07
CA SER A 15 31.89 -6.87 53.99
C SER A 15 31.94 -7.39 52.55
N PRO A 16 32.11 -8.70 52.28
CA PRO A 16 32.10 -9.23 50.92
C PRO A 16 30.65 -9.34 50.43
N THR A 17 30.32 -8.61 49.36
CA THR A 17 29.07 -8.79 48.61
C THR A 17 29.19 -10.04 47.74
N SER A 18 28.41 -11.06 48.08
CA SER A 18 28.19 -12.25 47.25
C SER A 18 27.42 -11.87 45.99
N SER A 19 28.10 -11.85 44.86
CA SER A 19 27.51 -11.67 43.53
C SER A 19 26.76 -12.95 43.13
N ILE A 20 25.43 -12.89 43.21
CA ILE A 20 24.55 -13.88 42.58
C ILE A 20 24.68 -13.69 41.06
N SER A 21 25.43 -14.57 40.41
CA SER A 21 25.48 -14.67 38.95
C SER A 21 24.15 -15.22 38.46
N GLN A 22 23.24 -14.33 38.04
CA GLN A 22 22.05 -14.73 37.27
C GLN A 22 22.50 -15.18 35.89
N LYS A 23 22.41 -16.49 35.65
CA LYS A 23 22.62 -17.12 34.35
C LYS A 23 21.60 -16.54 33.36
N PRO A 24 22.01 -16.06 32.16
CA PRO A 24 21.06 -15.57 31.18
C PRO A 24 20.14 -16.72 30.78
N THR A 25 18.85 -16.58 31.05
CA THR A 25 17.81 -17.43 30.47
C THR A 25 17.86 -17.23 28.96
N GLY A 26 18.35 -18.26 28.26
CA GLY A 26 18.36 -18.29 26.81
C GLY A 26 16.96 -18.01 26.26
N SER A 27 16.87 -17.14 25.27
CA SER A 27 15.65 -17.01 24.46
C SER A 27 15.21 -18.39 23.99
N PRO A 28 13.90 -18.70 23.98
CA PRO A 28 13.43 -19.96 23.42
C PRO A 28 13.89 -20.04 21.97
N ALA A 29 14.74 -21.02 21.67
CA ALA A 29 15.18 -21.31 20.31
C ALA A 29 13.94 -21.60 19.47
N THR A 30 13.78 -20.88 18.35
CA THR A 30 12.74 -21.18 17.37
C THR A 30 12.86 -22.64 16.98
N PRO A 31 11.77 -23.45 17.05
CA PRO A 31 11.84 -24.85 16.68
C PRO A 31 12.29 -24.96 15.23
N ARG A 32 13.41 -25.67 15.03
CA ARG A 32 14.03 -25.87 13.71
C ARG A 32 13.07 -26.67 12.84
N LEU A 33 12.69 -26.13 11.69
CA LEU A 33 11.84 -26.82 10.71
C LEU A 33 12.53 -28.11 10.22
N GLN A 34 11.86 -29.25 10.32
CA GLN A 34 12.33 -30.57 9.91
C GLN A 34 11.97 -30.89 8.45
N TYR A 35 10.86 -30.34 7.94
CA TYR A 35 10.36 -30.64 6.60
C TYR A 35 10.33 -29.42 5.69
N LEU A 36 10.07 -28.23 6.21
CA LEU A 36 10.05 -26.99 5.42
C LEU A 36 11.40 -26.27 5.44
N LEU A 37 11.73 -25.57 4.34
CA LEU A 37 12.83 -24.61 4.32
C LEU A 37 12.32 -23.23 4.74
N GLU A 38 13.09 -22.54 5.58
CA GLU A 38 12.84 -21.14 5.89
C GLU A 38 13.07 -20.30 4.63
N PRO A 39 12.13 -19.43 4.24
CA PRO A 39 12.30 -18.57 3.08
C PRO A 39 13.35 -17.50 3.38
N LEU A 40 14.22 -17.21 2.40
CA LEU A 40 15.21 -16.13 2.49
C LEU A 40 14.57 -14.76 2.76
N HIS A 41 13.39 -14.54 2.18
CA HIS A 41 12.59 -13.34 2.37
C HIS A 41 11.16 -13.75 2.74
N THR A 42 10.67 -13.20 3.85
CA THR A 42 9.29 -13.41 4.31
C THR A 42 8.30 -12.44 3.67
N ALA A 43 8.78 -11.47 2.89
CA ALA A 43 7.99 -10.48 2.17
C ALA A 43 8.16 -10.66 0.66
N VAL A 44 7.06 -10.70 -0.08
CA VAL A 44 7.04 -10.72 -1.55
C VAL A 44 6.35 -9.44 -2.02
N HIS A 45 7.06 -8.61 -2.79
CA HIS A 45 6.54 -7.37 -3.35
C HIS A 45 6.04 -7.61 -4.77
N THR A 46 4.88 -7.05 -5.11
CA THR A 46 4.29 -7.17 -6.45
C THR A 46 3.42 -5.96 -6.80
N GLN A 47 2.88 -5.96 -8.01
CA GLN A 47 2.01 -4.92 -8.56
C GLN A 47 0.67 -5.52 -8.98
N ARG A 48 -0.34 -4.68 -9.16
CA ARG A 48 -1.66 -5.13 -9.63
C ARG A 48 -1.58 -5.64 -11.08
N GLY A 49 -2.23 -6.76 -11.36
CA GLY A 49 -2.19 -7.47 -12.64
C GLY A 49 -1.00 -8.42 -12.80
N ALA A 50 0.04 -8.28 -11.96
CA ALA A 50 1.23 -9.12 -12.04
C ALA A 50 0.99 -10.56 -11.56
N THR A 51 1.95 -11.43 -11.86
CA THR A 51 2.01 -12.78 -11.29
C THR A 51 3.01 -12.79 -10.13
N ALA A 52 2.55 -13.17 -8.94
CA ALA A 52 3.39 -13.29 -7.74
C ALA A 52 3.60 -14.76 -7.38
N THR A 53 4.80 -15.10 -6.91
CA THR A 53 5.13 -16.43 -6.40
C THR A 53 5.48 -16.36 -4.92
N LEU A 54 4.75 -17.08 -4.09
CA LEU A 54 5.02 -17.25 -2.66
C LEU A 54 5.82 -18.54 -2.47
N PRO A 55 7.11 -18.45 -2.07
CA PRO A 55 7.99 -19.61 -2.01
C PRO A 55 7.58 -20.56 -0.88
N CYS A 56 7.47 -21.85 -1.18
CA CYS A 56 7.37 -22.90 -0.16
C CYS A 56 8.07 -24.15 -0.68
N VAL A 57 9.25 -24.43 -0.12
CA VAL A 57 10.11 -25.53 -0.56
C VAL A 57 10.28 -26.52 0.59
N LEU A 58 10.09 -27.80 0.28
CA LEU A 58 10.26 -28.89 1.22
C LEU A 58 11.72 -29.35 1.20
N ARG A 59 12.29 -29.60 2.37
CA ARG A 59 13.63 -30.20 2.51
C ARG A 59 13.58 -31.72 2.48
N ALA A 60 12.45 -32.30 2.87
CA ALA A 60 12.18 -33.73 2.87
C ALA A 60 10.70 -33.99 2.55
N LEU A 61 10.40 -35.14 1.95
CA LEU A 61 9.04 -35.57 1.63
C LEU A 61 8.63 -36.69 2.60
N PRO A 62 7.77 -36.41 3.59
CA PRO A 62 7.21 -37.47 4.43
C PRO A 62 6.34 -38.42 3.60
N ARG A 63 6.09 -39.64 4.09
CA ARG A 63 5.30 -40.63 3.34
C ARG A 63 3.84 -40.20 3.12
N ASN A 64 3.20 -39.62 4.14
CA ASN A 64 1.78 -39.27 4.14
C ASN A 64 1.56 -37.79 4.50
N TYR A 65 2.22 -36.90 3.78
CA TYR A 65 2.13 -35.46 4.02
C TYR A 65 1.02 -34.78 3.21
N ARG A 66 0.58 -33.64 3.71
CA ARG A 66 -0.24 -32.67 2.98
C ARG A 66 0.35 -31.28 3.14
N VAL A 67 0.40 -30.52 2.05
CA VAL A 67 0.71 -29.09 2.08
C VAL A 67 -0.59 -28.31 1.90
N LYS A 68 -0.86 -27.42 2.83
CA LYS A 68 -2.01 -26.51 2.86
C LYS A 68 -1.52 -25.09 2.70
N TRP A 69 -2.00 -24.41 1.66
CA TRP A 69 -1.90 -22.96 1.54
C TRP A 69 -3.17 -22.30 2.05
N SER A 70 -3.02 -21.29 2.90
CA SER A 70 -4.12 -20.46 3.37
C SER A 70 -3.75 -18.97 3.37
N LYS A 71 -4.75 -18.11 3.19
CA LYS A 71 -4.65 -16.67 3.50
C LYS A 71 -5.10 -16.46 4.94
N VAL A 72 -4.26 -15.83 5.74
CA VAL A 72 -4.53 -15.60 7.15
C VAL A 72 -5.31 -14.30 7.32
N GLU A 73 -6.46 -14.39 7.99
CA GLU A 73 -7.28 -13.23 8.33
C GLU A 73 -6.75 -12.57 9.61
N PRO A 74 -6.43 -11.27 9.58
CA PRO A 74 -5.89 -10.57 10.75
C PRO A 74 -6.88 -10.46 11.92
N ALA A 75 -8.19 -10.43 11.64
CA ALA A 75 -9.21 -10.03 12.61
C ALA A 75 -9.63 -11.15 13.58
N ASN A 76 -9.56 -12.42 13.16
CA ASN A 76 -10.10 -13.57 13.89
C ASN A 76 -9.13 -14.75 13.95
N TYR A 77 -7.89 -14.58 13.46
CA TYR A 77 -6.91 -15.67 13.27
C TYR A 77 -7.44 -16.82 12.39
N GLY A 78 -8.50 -16.57 11.62
CA GLY A 78 -9.06 -17.49 10.67
C GLY A 78 -8.12 -17.71 9.49
N GLU A 79 -8.27 -18.86 8.83
CA GLU A 79 -7.48 -19.22 7.65
C GLU A 79 -8.41 -19.59 6.51
N ASN A 80 -8.40 -18.78 5.45
CA ASN A 80 -9.08 -19.11 4.22
C ASN A 80 -8.20 -20.06 3.41
N VAL A 81 -8.57 -21.34 3.36
CA VAL A 81 -7.85 -22.35 2.59
C VAL A 81 -7.91 -22.00 1.10
N ILE A 82 -6.76 -22.08 0.43
CA ILE A 82 -6.58 -21.76 -0.98
C ILE A 82 -6.31 -23.05 -1.77
N ILE A 83 -5.33 -23.84 -1.32
CA ILE A 83 -4.89 -25.07 -1.97
C ILE A 83 -4.54 -26.11 -0.92
N ILE A 84 -4.88 -27.38 -1.18
CA ILE A 84 -4.34 -28.53 -0.46
C ILE A 84 -3.74 -29.49 -1.49
N THR A 85 -2.51 -29.95 -1.27
CA THR A 85 -1.80 -30.91 -2.14
C THR A 85 -1.12 -32.01 -1.33
N ASN A 86 -0.99 -33.20 -1.91
CA ASN A 86 -0.15 -34.29 -1.41
C ASN A 86 1.09 -34.54 -2.30
N GLY A 87 1.40 -33.61 -3.20
CA GLY A 87 2.51 -33.70 -4.16
C GLY A 87 2.17 -34.38 -5.48
N LEU A 88 1.08 -35.16 -5.55
CA LEU A 88 0.59 -35.78 -6.79
C LEU A 88 -0.70 -35.14 -7.27
N TYR A 89 -1.61 -34.86 -6.32
CA TYR A 89 -2.90 -34.27 -6.56
C TYR A 89 -3.05 -33.03 -5.71
N HIS A 90 -3.79 -32.05 -6.23
CA HIS A 90 -4.15 -30.85 -5.49
C HIS A 90 -5.62 -30.52 -5.69
N LYS A 91 -6.19 -29.79 -4.73
CA LYS A 91 -7.54 -29.23 -4.81
C LYS A 91 -7.49 -27.75 -4.43
N ASN A 92 -8.17 -26.93 -5.22
CA ASN A 92 -8.29 -25.49 -4.98
C ASN A 92 -9.57 -25.18 -4.20
N TYR A 93 -9.53 -24.11 -3.42
CA TYR A 93 -10.58 -23.67 -2.52
C TYR A 93 -10.70 -22.14 -2.54
N GLY A 94 -11.88 -21.64 -2.16
CA GLY A 94 -12.14 -20.21 -2.04
C GLY A 94 -12.18 -19.44 -3.38
N PRO A 95 -12.45 -18.13 -3.32
CA PRO A 95 -12.58 -17.29 -4.51
C PRO A 95 -11.26 -17.07 -5.26
N LEU A 96 -10.12 -17.32 -4.60
CA LEU A 96 -8.79 -17.19 -5.20
C LEU A 96 -8.45 -18.36 -6.14
N SER A 97 -9.19 -19.47 -6.03
CA SER A 97 -9.02 -20.73 -6.77
C SER A 97 -8.69 -20.59 -8.28
N PRO A 98 -9.37 -19.75 -9.07
CA PRO A 98 -9.13 -19.68 -10.52
C PRO A 98 -7.76 -19.09 -10.89
N ARG A 99 -7.17 -18.30 -9.99
CA ARG A 99 -5.94 -17.53 -10.22
C ARG A 99 -4.71 -18.16 -9.57
N VAL A 100 -4.87 -19.28 -8.88
CA VAL A 100 -3.79 -19.94 -8.13
C VAL A 100 -3.36 -21.24 -8.74
N ARG A 101 -2.04 -21.44 -8.76
CA ARG A 101 -1.41 -22.68 -9.19
C ARG A 101 -0.21 -22.97 -8.31
N LEU A 102 0.12 -24.25 -8.16
CA LEU A 102 1.38 -24.66 -7.57
C LEU A 102 2.46 -24.65 -8.66
N ARG A 103 3.61 -24.04 -8.37
CA ARG A 103 4.70 -23.83 -9.34
C ARG A 103 5.32 -25.15 -9.82
N HIS A 104 5.45 -26.14 -8.94
CA HIS A 104 5.98 -27.48 -9.23
C HIS A 104 7.26 -27.49 -10.10
N SER A 105 8.19 -26.56 -9.88
CA SER A 105 9.46 -26.53 -10.66
C SER A 105 10.27 -27.83 -10.48
N HIS A 106 10.09 -28.48 -9.33
CA HIS A 106 10.60 -29.82 -9.01
C HIS A 106 9.72 -30.45 -7.92
N ARG A 107 9.89 -31.75 -7.64
CA ARG A 107 9.05 -32.51 -6.68
C ARG A 107 8.97 -31.94 -5.25
N TYR A 108 9.95 -31.13 -4.84
CA TYR A 108 9.98 -30.45 -3.53
C TYR A 108 9.41 -29.02 -3.53
N ASP A 109 8.99 -28.50 -4.70
CA ASP A 109 8.51 -27.12 -4.85
C ASP A 109 6.99 -27.08 -4.72
N ALA A 110 6.53 -26.65 -3.55
CA ALA A 110 5.13 -26.42 -3.24
C ALA A 110 4.76 -24.92 -3.26
N SER A 111 5.54 -24.09 -3.96
CA SER A 111 5.33 -22.64 -4.02
C SER A 111 4.00 -22.30 -4.69
N LEU A 112 3.30 -21.30 -4.14
CA LEU A 112 2.00 -20.83 -4.65
C LEU A 112 2.23 -19.68 -5.63
N THR A 113 1.74 -19.83 -6.86
CA THR A 113 1.70 -18.77 -7.87
C THR A 113 0.30 -18.17 -7.90
N ILE A 114 0.20 -16.85 -7.83
CA ILE A 114 -1.04 -16.08 -7.95
C ILE A 114 -0.92 -15.22 -9.22
N THR A 115 -1.74 -15.49 -10.22
CA THR A 115 -1.82 -14.69 -11.45
C THR A 115 -2.83 -13.57 -11.31
N ASP A 116 -2.67 -12.48 -12.07
CA ASP A 116 -3.60 -11.34 -12.07
C ASP A 116 -3.89 -10.85 -10.64
N VAL A 117 -2.83 -10.43 -9.95
CA VAL A 117 -2.92 -9.99 -8.56
C VAL A 117 -3.81 -8.74 -8.44
N THR A 118 -4.73 -8.77 -7.49
CA THR A 118 -5.70 -7.70 -7.20
C THR A 118 -5.35 -6.99 -5.89
N LEU A 119 -6.00 -5.85 -5.61
CA LEU A 119 -5.80 -5.09 -4.36
C LEU A 119 -6.15 -5.91 -3.10
N GLU A 120 -7.10 -6.84 -3.23
CA GLU A 120 -7.59 -7.70 -2.16
C GLU A 120 -6.67 -8.89 -1.87
N ASP A 121 -5.67 -9.14 -2.74
CA ASP A 121 -4.72 -10.24 -2.56
C ASP A 121 -3.59 -9.89 -1.61
N GLU A 122 -3.32 -8.62 -1.33
CA GLU A 122 -2.33 -8.24 -0.30
C GLU A 122 -2.67 -8.90 1.05
N GLY A 123 -1.66 -9.39 1.77
CA GLY A 123 -1.83 -9.94 3.11
C GLY A 123 -0.89 -11.09 3.42
N ARG A 124 -1.13 -11.72 4.57
CA ARG A 124 -0.32 -12.82 5.07
C ARG A 124 -0.86 -14.16 4.57
N TYR A 125 0.04 -15.00 4.08
CA TYR A 125 -0.22 -16.34 3.60
C TYR A 125 0.60 -17.33 4.40
N ARG A 126 0.04 -18.52 4.61
CA ARG A 126 0.70 -19.61 5.32
C ARG A 126 0.81 -20.83 4.42
N CYS A 127 2.03 -21.36 4.31
CA CYS A 127 2.27 -22.70 3.81
C CYS A 127 2.45 -23.62 5.02
N GLN A 128 1.53 -24.56 5.21
CA GLN A 128 1.56 -25.52 6.30
C GLN A 128 1.75 -26.92 5.75
N LEU A 129 2.77 -27.63 6.24
CA LEU A 129 2.96 -29.05 6.00
C LEU A 129 2.42 -29.82 7.20
N VAL A 130 1.52 -30.76 6.93
CA VAL A 130 0.88 -31.64 7.92
C VAL A 130 1.39 -33.06 7.66
N ASN A 131 2.02 -33.67 8.66
CA ASN A 131 2.51 -35.05 8.64
C ASN A 131 2.03 -35.82 9.88
N GLY A 132 0.89 -36.49 9.78
CA GLY A 132 0.28 -37.18 10.92
C GLY A 132 -0.21 -36.19 11.98
N LEU A 133 0.49 -36.10 13.11
CA LEU A 133 0.23 -35.16 14.20
C LEU A 133 1.26 -34.00 14.24
N GLU A 134 2.29 -34.05 13.40
CA GLU A 134 3.32 -33.02 13.29
C GLU A 134 2.94 -31.99 12.23
N ASP A 135 2.89 -30.71 12.64
CA ASP A 135 2.62 -29.59 11.77
C ASP A 135 3.79 -28.60 11.75
N GLU A 136 4.24 -28.26 10.56
CA GLU A 136 5.21 -27.18 10.34
C GLU A 136 4.60 -26.12 9.44
N SER A 137 4.91 -24.85 9.69
CA SER A 137 4.45 -23.80 8.79
C SER A 137 5.45 -22.67 8.63
N VAL A 138 5.46 -22.12 7.42
CA VAL A 138 6.11 -20.86 7.11
C VAL A 138 5.04 -19.84 6.72
N SER A 139 5.25 -18.58 7.10
CA SER A 139 4.34 -17.48 6.77
C SER A 139 5.06 -16.45 5.92
N LEU A 140 4.38 -16.01 4.87
CA LEU A 140 4.86 -15.00 3.93
C LEU A 140 3.84 -13.87 3.84
N THR A 141 4.30 -12.66 3.59
CA THR A 141 3.43 -11.50 3.38
C THR A 141 3.58 -11.04 1.94
N LEU A 142 2.47 -11.03 1.20
CA LEU A 142 2.38 -10.39 -0.10
C LEU A 142 2.10 -8.91 0.11
N HIS A 143 2.98 -8.04 -0.39
CA HIS A 143 2.85 -6.59 -0.34
C HIS A 143 2.64 -6.02 -1.75
N LEU A 144 1.68 -5.11 -1.89
CA LEU A 144 1.50 -4.37 -3.13
C LEU A 144 2.32 -3.08 -3.11
N GLU A 145 3.05 -2.83 -4.18
CA GLU A 145 3.62 -1.53 -4.45
C GLU A 145 2.49 -0.56 -4.81
N GLY A 146 2.32 0.48 -4.01
CA GLY A 146 1.21 1.40 -4.17
C GLY A 146 1.38 2.70 -3.40
N VAL A 147 0.32 3.50 -3.43
CA VAL A 147 0.29 4.85 -2.88
C VAL A 147 -1.00 5.04 -2.09
N VAL A 148 -0.89 5.69 -0.92
CA VAL A 148 -2.04 6.11 -0.12
C VAL A 148 -2.37 7.55 -0.45
N PHE A 149 -3.67 7.85 -0.58
CA PHE A 149 -4.17 9.20 -0.76
C PHE A 149 -5.39 9.47 0.12
N PRO A 150 -5.51 10.70 0.66
CA PRO A 150 -6.71 11.13 1.36
C PRO A 150 -7.85 11.35 0.37
N TYR A 151 -9.06 10.98 0.78
CA TYR A 151 -10.27 11.11 -0.02
C TYR A 151 -11.43 11.62 0.82
N GLN A 152 -12.10 12.65 0.31
CA GLN A 152 -13.30 13.26 0.89
C GLN A 152 -14.38 13.40 -0.20
N PRO A 153 -15.67 13.39 0.16
CA PRO A 153 -16.74 13.56 -0.83
C PRO A 153 -16.93 15.03 -1.24
N SER A 154 -17.70 15.21 -2.31
CA SER A 154 -18.05 16.53 -2.85
C SER A 154 -18.92 17.39 -1.94
N ASN A 155 -19.68 16.78 -1.03
CA ASN A 155 -20.55 17.46 -0.07
C ASN A 155 -19.86 17.82 1.26
N GLY A 156 -18.52 17.84 1.27
CA GLY A 156 -17.70 18.31 2.38
C GLY A 156 -17.04 17.20 3.20
N ARG A 157 -16.27 17.62 4.21
CA ARG A 157 -15.49 16.73 5.08
C ARG A 157 -16.36 15.95 6.06
N TYR A 158 -15.87 14.78 6.48
CA TYR A 158 -16.45 13.95 7.53
C TYR A 158 -17.90 13.53 7.23
N ARG A 159 -18.12 13.00 6.03
CA ARG A 159 -19.44 12.56 5.56
C ARG A 159 -19.54 11.06 5.29
N PHE A 160 -18.45 10.31 5.31
CA PHE A 160 -18.48 8.87 5.07
C PHE A 160 -18.63 8.08 6.37
N ASN A 161 -19.59 7.18 6.44
CA ASN A 161 -19.46 6.02 7.33
C ASN A 161 -18.41 5.04 6.77
N TYR A 162 -18.07 3.99 7.51
CA TYR A 162 -17.05 3.03 7.07
C TYR A 162 -17.40 2.38 5.72
N HIS A 163 -18.67 2.01 5.52
CA HIS A 163 -19.11 1.36 4.29
C HIS A 163 -19.11 2.32 3.09
N ASP A 164 -19.47 3.58 3.31
CA ASP A 164 -19.37 4.64 2.30
C ASP A 164 -17.91 4.89 1.94
N ALA A 165 -17.01 4.98 2.93
CA ALA A 165 -15.58 5.17 2.71
C ALA A 165 -14.97 4.02 1.90
N LYS A 166 -15.34 2.77 2.21
CA LYS A 166 -14.92 1.58 1.44
C LYS A 166 -15.37 1.68 -0.01
N ARG A 167 -16.66 1.91 -0.27
CA ARG A 167 -17.21 2.06 -1.62
C ARG A 167 -16.61 3.24 -2.37
N ALA A 168 -16.38 4.35 -1.68
CA ALA A 168 -15.78 5.54 -2.25
C ALA A 168 -14.36 5.26 -2.78
N CYS A 169 -13.53 4.57 -2.02
CA CYS A 169 -12.21 4.14 -2.51
C CYS A 169 -12.34 3.19 -3.71
N GLU A 170 -13.25 2.21 -3.67
CA GLU A 170 -13.49 1.26 -4.78
C GLU A 170 -13.89 1.98 -6.07
N GLN A 171 -14.79 2.97 -5.97
CA GLN A 171 -15.19 3.81 -7.10
C GLN A 171 -14.01 4.59 -7.70
N GLN A 172 -13.00 4.90 -6.91
CA GLN A 172 -11.78 5.60 -7.33
C GLN A 172 -10.63 4.68 -7.74
N ASP A 173 -10.89 3.40 -8.04
CA ASP A 173 -9.86 2.41 -8.43
C ASP A 173 -8.82 2.16 -7.32
N ALA A 174 -9.33 2.06 -6.10
CA ALA A 174 -8.56 1.89 -4.88
C ALA A 174 -9.33 1.02 -3.88
N ARG A 175 -8.73 0.72 -2.73
CA ARG A 175 -9.42 0.19 -1.55
C ARG A 175 -9.09 1.04 -0.34
N LEU A 176 -9.72 0.82 0.82
CA LEU A 176 -9.22 1.44 2.05
C LEU A 176 -7.77 0.99 2.31
N ALA A 177 -6.92 1.93 2.72
CA ALA A 177 -5.54 1.65 3.07
C ALA A 177 -5.46 0.84 4.38
N THR A 178 -4.47 -0.04 4.50
CA THR A 178 -4.13 -0.61 5.81
C THR A 178 -3.39 0.42 6.66
N TYR A 179 -3.35 0.22 7.98
CA TYR A 179 -2.51 1.05 8.85
C TYR A 179 -1.03 1.02 8.42
N GLN A 180 -0.51 -0.15 8.02
CA GLN A 180 0.87 -0.28 7.54
C GLN A 180 1.14 0.54 6.27
N GLN A 181 0.18 0.57 5.34
CA GLN A 181 0.28 1.39 4.13
C GLN A 181 0.21 2.90 4.48
N LEU A 182 -0.68 3.30 5.40
CA LEU A 182 -0.75 4.67 5.88
C LEU A 182 0.55 5.10 6.59
N TYR A 183 1.12 4.22 7.39
CA TYR A 183 2.39 4.45 8.07
C TYR A 183 3.54 4.64 7.10
N LYS A 184 3.63 3.78 6.07
CA LYS A 184 4.58 3.97 4.98
C LYS A 184 4.39 5.31 4.28
N ALA A 185 3.15 5.69 3.95
CA ALA A 185 2.88 6.97 3.30
C ALA A 185 3.27 8.17 4.17
N TRP A 186 3.04 8.11 5.49
CA TRP A 186 3.50 9.15 6.43
C TRP A 186 5.03 9.25 6.47
N MET A 187 5.75 8.12 6.53
CA MET A 187 7.22 8.12 6.44
C MET A 187 7.72 8.72 5.12
N GLU A 188 6.93 8.62 4.04
CA GLU A 188 7.21 9.19 2.73
C GLU A 188 6.72 10.65 2.57
N GLY A 189 6.24 11.31 3.63
CA GLY A 189 5.89 12.73 3.59
C GLY A 189 4.39 13.05 3.61
N LEU A 190 3.50 12.07 3.80
CA LEU A 190 2.06 12.35 3.91
C LEU A 190 1.74 13.10 5.21
N ASP A 191 1.35 14.36 5.08
CA ASP A 191 0.88 15.23 6.17
C ASP A 191 -0.57 15.68 5.92
N TRP A 192 -1.51 15.08 6.65
CA TRP A 192 -2.95 15.28 6.44
C TRP A 192 -3.73 15.42 7.76
N CYS A 193 -4.40 16.56 7.90
CA CYS A 193 -5.05 16.96 9.16
C CYS A 193 -6.50 16.46 9.33
N ASN A 194 -7.08 15.82 8.32
CA ASN A 194 -8.42 15.25 8.48
C ASN A 194 -8.33 13.79 8.91
N ALA A 195 -9.16 13.43 9.90
CA ALA A 195 -9.36 12.03 10.30
C ALA A 195 -10.08 11.23 9.21
N GLY A 196 -9.57 10.03 8.92
CA GLY A 196 -10.11 9.16 7.89
C GLY A 196 -10.12 7.68 8.27
N TRP A 197 -11.09 6.95 7.74
CA TRP A 197 -11.19 5.50 7.88
C TRP A 197 -10.01 4.79 7.20
N VAL A 198 -9.56 3.69 7.80
CA VAL A 198 -8.63 2.70 7.23
C VAL A 198 -9.27 1.30 7.24
N LEU A 199 -8.63 0.32 6.59
CA LEU A 199 -9.22 -0.97 6.20
C LEU A 199 -9.80 -1.80 7.36
N ASP A 200 -9.20 -1.75 8.55
CA ASP A 200 -9.69 -2.50 9.70
C ASP A 200 -10.92 -1.85 10.39
N GLY A 201 -11.29 -0.64 9.97
CA GLY A 201 -12.35 0.15 10.56
C GLY A 201 -11.91 0.99 11.76
N THR A 202 -10.62 1.20 11.92
CA THR A 202 -10.09 2.26 12.78
C THR A 202 -9.99 3.58 12.02
N VAL A 203 -9.77 4.67 12.74
CA VAL A 203 -9.71 6.03 12.18
C VAL A 203 -8.41 6.70 12.62
N HIS A 204 -7.71 7.30 11.67
CA HIS A 204 -6.40 7.91 11.89
C HIS A 204 -6.25 9.24 11.16
N TYR A 205 -5.23 10.02 11.51
CA TYR A 205 -4.70 11.10 10.67
C TYR A 205 -3.17 11.25 10.85
N PRO A 206 -2.39 11.30 9.76
CA PRO A 206 -0.93 11.44 9.82
C PRO A 206 -0.52 12.92 9.87
N ILE A 207 0.33 13.31 10.83
CA ILE A 207 0.88 14.67 10.93
C ILE A 207 2.41 14.63 10.86
N ILE A 208 2.98 15.50 10.04
CA ILE A 208 4.42 15.77 10.01
C ILE A 208 4.68 17.15 10.61
N ASN A 209 4.02 18.18 10.09
CA ASN A 209 4.21 19.55 10.55
C ASN A 209 3.16 19.91 11.62
N SER A 210 3.61 20.33 12.79
CA SER A 210 2.73 20.76 13.87
C SER A 210 2.00 22.06 13.49
N ARG A 211 0.70 22.13 13.79
CA ARG A 211 -0.17 23.27 13.45
C ARG A 211 -1.41 23.28 14.34
N GLU A 212 -1.85 24.48 14.73
CA GLU A 212 -2.96 24.67 15.67
C GLU A 212 -4.21 23.83 15.36
N PRO A 213 -4.77 23.85 14.13
CA PRO A 213 -6.00 23.11 13.83
C PRO A 213 -5.86 21.59 13.89
N CYS A 214 -4.65 21.07 14.06
CA CYS A 214 -4.31 19.65 13.91
C CYS A 214 -3.68 19.07 15.19
N GLY A 215 -4.14 19.54 16.35
CA GLY A 215 -3.68 19.09 17.67
C GLY A 215 -2.66 20.00 18.34
N GLY A 216 -2.51 21.24 17.87
CA GLY A 216 -1.66 22.26 18.50
C GLY A 216 -0.23 22.33 17.95
N ARG A 217 0.46 23.45 18.25
CA ARG A 217 1.84 23.71 17.79
C ARG A 217 2.91 22.81 18.43
N LEU A 218 2.61 22.20 19.58
CA LEU A 218 3.53 21.33 20.31
C LEU A 218 3.40 19.84 19.93
N LEU A 219 2.51 19.51 19.00
CA LEU A 219 2.29 18.12 18.61
C LEU A 219 3.51 17.56 17.85
N LEU A 220 4.06 16.45 18.34
CA LEU A 220 5.14 15.75 17.64
C LEU A 220 4.63 15.04 16.37
N PRO A 221 5.50 14.85 15.37
CA PRO A 221 5.18 14.05 14.18
C PRO A 221 4.67 12.66 14.55
N GLY A 222 3.72 12.14 13.79
CA GLY A 222 3.21 10.79 13.95
C GLY A 222 1.77 10.62 13.45
N ILE A 223 1.29 9.38 13.52
CA ILE A 223 -0.08 9.03 13.16
C ILE A 223 -0.93 9.04 14.41
N ARG A 224 -1.95 9.88 14.40
CA ARG A 224 -2.90 10.01 15.48
C ARG A 224 -4.04 9.04 15.24
N SER A 225 -4.46 8.36 16.30
CA SER A 225 -5.48 7.32 16.24
C SER A 225 -6.68 7.74 17.07
N TYR A 226 -7.86 7.62 16.48
CA TYR A 226 -9.14 7.62 17.22
C TYR A 226 -9.57 6.20 17.55
N GLY A 227 -8.80 5.17 17.18
CA GLY A 227 -9.10 3.76 17.41
C GLY A 227 -10.30 3.27 16.62
N PRO A 228 -10.88 2.12 17.01
CA PRO A 228 -12.12 1.60 16.43
C PRO A 228 -13.27 2.59 16.61
N LYS A 229 -14.14 2.67 15.60
CA LYS A 229 -15.31 3.55 15.56
C LYS A 229 -16.55 2.80 15.08
N ASP A 230 -17.73 3.34 15.35
CA ASP A 230 -18.99 2.75 14.91
C ASP A 230 -19.10 2.85 13.39
N LYS A 231 -19.04 1.69 12.71
CA LYS A 231 -19.00 1.58 11.25
C LYS A 231 -20.25 2.13 10.56
N GLN A 232 -21.36 2.29 11.28
CA GLN A 232 -22.64 2.78 10.76
C GLN A 232 -22.94 4.23 11.15
N ARG A 233 -22.55 4.65 12.35
CA ARG A 233 -22.93 5.94 12.94
C ARG A 233 -21.86 7.02 12.85
N ASP A 234 -20.60 6.66 12.98
CA ASP A 234 -19.53 7.64 12.94
C ASP A 234 -19.24 8.08 11.49
N ARG A 235 -18.70 9.28 11.34
CA ARG A 235 -18.46 9.90 10.02
C ARG A 235 -17.08 10.53 9.96
N PHE A 236 -16.33 10.19 8.93
CA PHE A 236 -14.96 10.66 8.70
C PHE A 236 -14.69 10.79 7.19
N ASP A 237 -13.45 11.15 6.83
CA ASP A 237 -12.94 11.03 5.46
C ASP A 237 -12.44 9.58 5.24
N ALA A 238 -11.67 9.32 4.18
CA ALA A 238 -11.06 8.02 3.92
C ALA A 238 -9.58 8.16 3.55
N PHE A 239 -8.77 7.17 3.93
CA PHE A 239 -7.46 6.95 3.31
C PHE A 239 -7.57 5.78 2.35
N CYS A 240 -7.44 6.07 1.06
CA CYS A 240 -7.52 5.07 0.00
C CYS A 240 -6.11 4.66 -0.43
N PHE A 241 -5.95 3.39 -0.80
CA PHE A 241 -4.74 2.80 -1.35
C PHE A 241 -5.01 2.25 -2.75
N THR A 242 -4.13 2.59 -3.68
CA THR A 242 -4.10 2.01 -5.03
C THR A 242 -2.69 1.51 -5.35
N SER A 243 -2.57 0.61 -6.31
CA SER A 243 -1.30 -0.02 -6.69
C SER A 243 -0.87 0.40 -8.09
N ALA A 244 0.43 0.31 -8.36
CA ALA A 244 0.94 0.36 -9.72
C ALA A 244 0.28 -0.72 -10.58
N LEU A 245 -0.02 -0.41 -11.85
CA LEU A 245 -0.47 -1.40 -12.82
C LEU A 245 0.75 -2.08 -13.46
N GLN A 246 0.70 -3.40 -13.60
CA GLN A 246 1.74 -4.14 -14.31
C GLN A 246 1.91 -3.57 -15.73
N GLY A 247 3.16 -3.40 -16.15
CA GLY A 247 3.49 -2.88 -17.48
C GLY A 247 3.45 -1.36 -17.59
N THR A 248 3.02 -0.65 -16.54
CA THR A 248 3.11 0.82 -16.51
C THR A 248 4.43 1.32 -15.94
N SER A 249 5.24 0.49 -15.26
CA SER A 249 6.51 0.92 -14.65
C SER A 249 7.38 1.74 -15.62
N SER A 250 7.77 2.95 -15.19
CA SER A 250 8.77 3.79 -15.87
C SER A 250 10.14 3.13 -15.80
N ILE A 251 10.37 2.07 -16.57
CA ILE A 251 11.72 1.79 -17.03
C ILE A 251 12.02 2.95 -17.97
N PRO A 252 13.03 3.80 -17.72
CA PRO A 252 13.50 4.69 -18.76
C PRO A 252 13.84 3.79 -19.93
N GLN A 253 13.14 3.90 -21.05
CA GLN A 253 13.55 3.25 -22.29
C GLN A 253 15.00 3.65 -22.51
N LEU A 254 15.92 2.75 -22.14
CA LEU A 254 17.27 2.78 -22.64
C LEU A 254 17.13 2.73 -24.15
N CYS A 255 17.40 3.88 -24.77
CA CYS A 255 17.75 4.10 -26.16
C CYS A 255 17.44 2.91 -27.09
N VAL A 256 16.22 2.85 -27.62
CA VAL A 256 16.04 2.27 -28.95
C VAL A 256 16.16 3.44 -29.93
N VAL A 257 17.41 3.77 -30.28
CA VAL A 257 17.68 4.65 -31.42
C VAL A 257 17.50 3.78 -32.67
N THR A 258 16.27 3.63 -33.14
CA THR A 258 16.04 3.05 -34.46
C THR A 258 16.36 4.13 -35.50
N LEU A 259 17.26 3.79 -36.43
CA LEU A 259 17.63 4.61 -37.58
C LEU A 259 16.40 5.21 -38.26
N GLY A 260 16.53 6.49 -38.62
CA GLY A 260 15.44 7.36 -38.98
C GLY A 260 14.57 6.91 -40.15
N LEU A 261 13.27 7.18 -39.99
CA LEU A 261 12.33 7.54 -41.05
C LEU A 261 11.36 8.55 -40.41
N LEU A 262 11.48 9.82 -40.80
CA LEU A 262 10.57 10.89 -40.40
C LEU A 262 9.21 10.68 -41.10
N VAL A 263 8.33 9.90 -40.49
CA VAL A 263 6.91 9.97 -40.81
C VAL A 263 6.32 11.12 -40.00
N LYS A 264 6.01 12.23 -40.68
CA LYS A 264 5.12 13.27 -40.15
C LYS A 264 3.70 12.70 -40.09
N SER A 265 3.39 11.92 -39.06
CA SER A 265 2.02 11.68 -38.64
C SER A 265 1.61 12.78 -37.65
N SER A 266 0.42 13.35 -37.81
CA SER A 266 -0.25 14.15 -36.79
C SER A 266 -0.08 13.53 -35.39
N PRO A 267 -0.08 14.29 -34.29
CA PRO A 267 0.08 13.73 -32.95
C PRO A 267 -1.21 12.98 -32.56
N SER A 268 -1.39 11.81 -33.14
CA SER A 268 -2.24 10.76 -32.60
C SER A 268 -1.61 10.39 -31.27
N ILE A 269 -2.29 10.69 -30.17
CA ILE A 269 -1.91 10.24 -28.84
C ILE A 269 -1.94 8.70 -28.90
N ILE A 270 -0.79 8.06 -29.09
CA ILE A 270 -0.65 6.60 -28.95
C ILE A 270 -0.64 6.35 -27.45
N SER A 271 -1.82 6.24 -26.86
CA SER A 271 -1.99 5.96 -25.44
C SER A 271 -2.04 4.47 -25.20
N HIS A 272 -1.21 3.95 -24.29
CA HIS A 272 -1.16 2.52 -23.96
C HIS A 272 -2.25 2.17 -22.93
N PRO A 273 -2.78 0.93 -22.92
CA PRO A 273 -3.69 0.46 -21.87
C PRO A 273 -3.08 0.71 -20.48
N GLY A 274 -3.86 1.27 -19.56
CA GLY A 274 -3.39 1.61 -18.21
C GLY A 274 -2.71 2.98 -18.07
N GLU A 275 -2.63 3.79 -19.13
CA GLU A 275 -1.99 5.10 -19.12
C GLU A 275 -2.95 6.24 -18.73
N VAL A 276 -2.47 7.21 -17.94
CA VAL A 276 -3.14 8.49 -17.68
C VAL A 276 -2.48 9.60 -18.49
N TYR A 277 -3.25 10.30 -19.32
CA TYR A 277 -2.78 11.46 -20.10
C TYR A 277 -3.68 12.68 -19.90
N PHE A 278 -3.21 13.86 -20.30
CA PHE A 278 -3.92 15.12 -20.10
C PHE A 278 -4.33 15.79 -21.41
N ILE A 279 -5.61 16.11 -21.55
CA ILE A 279 -6.14 16.95 -22.62
C ILE A 279 -6.21 18.40 -22.11
N ARG A 280 -5.47 19.30 -22.77
CA ARG A 280 -5.51 20.74 -22.50
C ARG A 280 -6.80 21.35 -23.05
N GLY A 281 -7.34 22.35 -22.34
CA GLY A 281 -8.49 23.12 -22.80
C GLY A 281 -9.27 23.77 -21.66
N HIS A 282 -10.30 24.52 -22.02
CA HIS A 282 -11.31 25.06 -21.11
C HIS A 282 -12.59 24.27 -21.29
N LEU A 283 -12.64 23.09 -20.66
CA LEU A 283 -13.76 22.16 -20.78
C LEU A 283 -14.60 22.19 -19.50
N SER A 284 -15.91 22.29 -19.63
CA SER A 284 -16.85 21.88 -18.58
C SER A 284 -16.69 20.39 -18.27
N PHE A 285 -17.23 19.92 -17.16
CA PHE A 285 -17.13 18.49 -16.79
C PHE A 285 -17.74 17.57 -17.87
N LYS A 286 -18.85 18.00 -18.50
CA LYS A 286 -19.51 17.25 -19.58
C LYS A 286 -18.63 17.16 -20.83
N GLU A 287 -18.02 18.28 -21.21
CA GLU A 287 -17.11 18.36 -22.37
C GLU A 287 -15.83 17.56 -22.13
N ALA A 288 -15.28 17.60 -20.92
CA ALA A 288 -14.13 16.77 -20.52
C ALA A 288 -14.41 15.27 -20.73
N GLY A 289 -15.60 14.81 -20.32
CA GLY A 289 -16.02 13.43 -20.57
C GLY A 289 -16.14 13.08 -22.04
N GLN A 290 -16.64 14.02 -22.86
CA GLN A 290 -16.69 13.80 -24.31
C GLN A 290 -15.30 13.79 -24.94
N ALA A 291 -14.40 14.66 -24.48
CA ALA A 291 -13.02 14.73 -24.96
C ALA A 291 -12.28 13.41 -24.71
N CYS A 292 -12.37 12.82 -23.51
CA CYS A 292 -11.77 11.50 -23.27
C CYS A 292 -12.39 10.41 -24.16
N ARG A 293 -13.72 10.39 -24.30
CA ARG A 293 -14.43 9.38 -25.13
C ARG A 293 -14.06 9.44 -26.60
N ASN A 294 -13.86 10.66 -27.14
CA ASN A 294 -13.41 10.85 -28.53
C ASN A 294 -12.05 10.20 -28.82
N HIS A 295 -11.26 9.93 -27.76
CA HIS A 295 -9.97 9.26 -27.83
C HIS A 295 -10.00 7.82 -27.25
N GLY A 296 -11.18 7.21 -27.11
CA GLY A 296 -11.30 5.83 -26.61
C GLY A 296 -10.98 5.68 -25.12
N ALA A 297 -10.95 6.77 -24.36
CA ALA A 297 -10.63 6.80 -22.94
C ALA A 297 -11.82 7.23 -22.07
N ALA A 298 -11.73 6.97 -20.77
CA ALA A 298 -12.63 7.54 -19.77
C ALA A 298 -11.94 8.68 -19.02
N ILE A 299 -12.69 9.55 -18.34
CA ILE A 299 -12.07 10.48 -17.39
C ILE A 299 -11.37 9.63 -16.31
N ALA A 300 -10.13 9.96 -16.00
CA ALA A 300 -9.34 9.25 -15.01
C ALA A 300 -9.98 9.34 -13.62
N LYS A 301 -9.93 8.22 -12.90
CA LYS A 301 -10.27 8.15 -11.48
C LYS A 301 -9.14 8.72 -10.64
N VAL A 302 -9.45 9.08 -9.40
CA VAL A 302 -8.45 9.64 -8.48
C VAL A 302 -7.30 8.66 -8.23
N GLY A 303 -7.58 7.38 -7.98
CA GLY A 303 -6.54 6.37 -7.78
C GLY A 303 -5.62 6.23 -8.99
N GLN A 304 -6.17 6.27 -10.21
CA GLN A 304 -5.38 6.23 -11.43
C GLN A 304 -4.43 7.42 -11.54
N LEU A 305 -4.89 8.63 -11.22
CA LEU A 305 -4.03 9.83 -11.18
C LEU A 305 -2.89 9.69 -10.15
N TYR A 306 -3.19 9.22 -8.93
CA TYR A 306 -2.17 9.03 -7.90
C TYR A 306 -1.15 7.94 -8.28
N SER A 307 -1.60 6.86 -8.91
CA SER A 307 -0.73 5.80 -9.43
C SER A 307 0.19 6.36 -10.51
N ALA A 308 -0.35 7.10 -11.49
CA ALA A 308 0.43 7.74 -12.55
C ALA A 308 1.45 8.75 -12.01
N TRP A 309 1.06 9.58 -11.04
CA TRP A 309 1.98 10.51 -10.37
C TRP A 309 3.12 9.79 -9.65
N LYS A 310 2.81 8.72 -8.89
CA LYS A 310 3.81 8.02 -8.07
C LYS A 310 4.76 7.15 -8.88
N PHE A 311 4.25 6.44 -9.89
CA PHE A 311 4.99 5.38 -10.58
C PHE A 311 5.39 5.71 -12.01
N LEU A 312 4.77 6.72 -12.63
CA LEU A 312 5.08 7.17 -14.01
C LEU A 312 5.73 8.55 -14.03
N GLY A 313 5.86 9.19 -12.88
CA GLY A 313 6.40 10.54 -12.78
C GLY A 313 5.51 11.61 -13.42
N LEU A 314 4.19 11.37 -13.52
CA LEU A 314 3.27 12.32 -14.12
C LEU A 314 3.32 13.67 -13.38
N ASP A 315 3.79 14.70 -14.08
CA ASP A 315 4.00 16.04 -13.55
C ASP A 315 3.30 17.08 -14.45
N ARG A 316 2.34 17.81 -13.87
CA ARG A 316 1.50 18.77 -14.59
C ARG A 316 0.98 19.85 -13.63
N CYS A 317 1.26 21.10 -13.96
CA CYS A 317 0.81 22.28 -13.22
C CYS A 317 -0.58 22.78 -13.64
N ASP A 318 -1.37 21.94 -14.32
CA ASP A 318 -2.68 22.30 -14.85
C ASP A 318 -3.77 21.50 -14.14
N GLY A 319 -4.77 22.20 -13.60
CA GLY A 319 -5.97 21.58 -13.05
C GLY A 319 -6.74 20.84 -14.14
N GLY A 320 -7.09 19.59 -13.86
CA GLY A 320 -7.91 18.78 -14.75
C GLY A 320 -9.03 18.05 -14.02
N TRP A 321 -10.16 17.92 -14.70
CA TRP A 321 -11.29 17.12 -14.24
C TRP A 321 -10.92 15.65 -14.05
N LEU A 322 -11.39 15.07 -12.95
CA LEU A 322 -11.38 13.64 -12.63
C LEU A 322 -12.80 13.10 -12.54
N ALA A 323 -12.96 11.78 -12.61
CA ALA A 323 -14.26 11.11 -12.70
C ALA A 323 -15.20 11.39 -11.50
N ASP A 324 -14.65 11.70 -10.33
CA ASP A 324 -15.42 12.10 -9.13
C ASP A 324 -15.99 13.53 -9.23
N GLY A 325 -15.62 14.29 -10.26
CA GLY A 325 -15.95 15.70 -10.41
C GLY A 325 -15.04 16.63 -9.61
N SER A 326 -13.96 16.13 -9.02
CA SER A 326 -12.91 16.97 -8.48
C SER A 326 -11.99 17.47 -9.60
N VAL A 327 -11.27 18.56 -9.30
CA VAL A 327 -10.20 19.06 -10.18
C VAL A 327 -8.89 18.98 -9.42
N ARG A 328 -7.93 18.26 -10.01
CA ARG A 328 -6.63 17.98 -9.39
C ARG A 328 -5.49 18.22 -10.36
N TYR A 329 -4.27 18.28 -9.83
CA TYR A 329 -3.05 18.37 -10.63
C TYR A 329 -1.86 17.72 -9.89
N PRO A 330 -1.09 16.83 -10.53
CA PRO A 330 0.04 16.13 -9.93
C PRO A 330 1.35 16.90 -10.11
N ILE A 331 2.17 17.01 -9.06
CA ILE A 331 3.47 17.67 -9.08
C ILE A 331 4.52 16.70 -8.52
N THR A 332 5.51 16.32 -9.32
CA THR A 332 6.68 15.57 -8.86
C THR A 332 7.83 16.51 -8.51
N THR A 333 7.95 17.62 -9.24
CA THR A 333 8.95 18.67 -8.98
C THR A 333 8.25 19.96 -8.51
N PRO A 334 8.33 20.29 -7.21
CA PRO A 334 7.71 21.49 -6.64
C PRO A 334 8.10 22.78 -7.37
N ARG A 335 7.11 23.63 -7.65
CA ARG A 335 7.28 24.90 -8.35
C ARG A 335 6.44 25.98 -7.67
N GLN A 336 7.00 27.18 -7.53
CA GLN A 336 6.34 28.32 -6.86
C GLN A 336 4.98 28.66 -7.49
N HIS A 337 4.88 28.67 -8.82
CA HIS A 337 3.64 28.95 -9.55
C HIS A 337 2.64 27.76 -9.57
N CYS A 338 3.01 26.60 -9.01
CA CYS A 338 2.21 25.37 -9.01
C CYS A 338 1.78 24.96 -7.60
N GLY A 339 1.15 25.90 -6.89
CA GLY A 339 0.66 25.70 -5.53
C GLY A 339 1.62 26.14 -4.42
N GLY A 340 2.88 26.47 -4.74
CA GLY A 340 3.83 27.10 -3.80
C GLY A 340 4.27 26.23 -2.61
N LEU A 341 3.89 24.95 -2.59
CA LEU A 341 4.25 24.01 -1.53
C LEU A 341 5.59 23.33 -1.83
N PRO A 342 6.46 23.09 -0.83
CA PRO A 342 7.79 22.55 -1.05
C PRO A 342 7.80 21.02 -1.28
N GLU A 343 6.69 20.33 -1.05
CA GLU A 343 6.60 18.88 -1.24
C GLU A 343 5.96 18.48 -2.57
N PRO A 344 6.40 17.37 -3.19
CA PRO A 344 5.66 16.71 -4.27
C PRO A 344 4.28 16.24 -3.81
N GLY A 345 3.32 16.13 -4.74
CA GLY A 345 2.00 15.60 -4.44
C GLY A 345 0.96 15.88 -5.50
N VAL A 346 -0.17 15.20 -5.40
CA VAL A 346 -1.39 15.54 -6.13
C VAL A 346 -2.15 16.61 -5.34
N ARG A 347 -2.29 17.79 -5.93
CA ARG A 347 -2.99 18.94 -5.35
C ARG A 347 -4.42 19.01 -5.90
N SER A 348 -5.31 19.66 -5.17
CA SER A 348 -6.75 19.69 -5.48
C SER A 348 -7.33 21.10 -5.36
N PHE A 349 -8.16 21.47 -6.33
CA PHE A 349 -9.04 22.65 -6.25
C PHE A 349 -10.42 22.31 -5.65
N GLY A 350 -10.60 21.08 -5.15
CA GLY A 350 -11.87 20.60 -4.62
C GLY A 350 -12.85 20.21 -5.73
N PHE A 351 -14.13 20.50 -5.50
CA PHE A 351 -15.25 20.12 -6.37
C PHE A 351 -15.94 21.38 -6.93
N PRO A 352 -15.36 22.05 -7.94
CA PRO A 352 -15.97 23.22 -8.57
C PRO A 352 -17.28 22.86 -9.29
N SER A 353 -18.12 23.86 -9.60
CA SER A 353 -19.32 23.66 -10.42
C SER A 353 -18.95 23.03 -11.76
N LYS A 354 -19.65 21.95 -12.09
CA LYS A 354 -19.42 21.15 -13.29
C LYS A 354 -19.83 21.87 -14.58
N GLU A 355 -20.69 22.88 -14.44
CA GLU A 355 -21.30 23.66 -15.52
C GLU A 355 -20.62 25.02 -15.71
N LEU A 356 -20.28 25.71 -14.62
CA LEU A 356 -19.81 27.11 -14.67
C LEU A 356 -18.29 27.24 -14.75
N ARG A 357 -17.54 26.21 -14.37
CA ARG A 357 -16.07 26.24 -14.35
C ARG A 357 -15.51 25.36 -15.45
N THR A 358 -14.37 25.78 -15.99
CA THR A 358 -13.69 25.09 -17.07
C THR A 358 -12.24 24.79 -16.72
N TYR A 359 -11.79 23.59 -17.08
CA TYR A 359 -10.44 23.08 -16.83
C TYR A 359 -10.03 22.13 -17.95
N GLY A 360 -8.78 21.65 -17.93
CA GLY A 360 -8.40 20.49 -18.75
C GLY A 360 -9.03 19.20 -18.20
N THR A 361 -8.59 18.05 -18.70
CA THR A 361 -9.03 16.75 -18.16
C THR A 361 -7.93 15.71 -18.21
N TYR A 362 -7.87 14.89 -17.17
CA TYR A 362 -7.05 13.68 -17.17
C TYR A 362 -7.92 12.53 -17.69
N CYS A 363 -7.44 11.83 -18.70
CA CYS A 363 -8.08 10.67 -19.29
C CYS A 363 -7.28 9.41 -18.97
N PHE A 364 -7.96 8.28 -18.86
CA PHE A 364 -7.38 6.97 -18.61
C PHE A 364 -7.80 5.98 -19.68
N VAL A 365 -6.84 5.27 -20.26
CA VAL A 365 -7.09 4.17 -21.19
C VAL A 365 -7.33 2.90 -20.40
N GLY A 366 -8.49 2.27 -20.60
CA GLY A 366 -8.80 0.99 -19.96
C GLY A 366 -7.74 -0.08 -20.28
N THR A 367 -7.52 -0.98 -19.33
CA THR A 367 -6.67 -2.18 -19.46
C THR A 367 -7.41 -3.34 -20.09
#